data_AF-A0AA38HTU1-F1
#
_entry.id   AF-A0AA38HTU1-F1
#
_cell.length_a   1.000
_cell.length_b   1.000
_cell.length_c   1.000
_cell.angle_alpha   90.00
_cell.angle_beta   90.00
_cell.angle_gamma   90.00
#
_symmetry.space_group_name_H-M   'P 1'
#
loop_
_entity.id
_entity.type
_entity.pdbx_description
1 polymer ?
#
loop_
_entity_poly.entity_id
_entity_poly.type
_entity_poly.pdbx_seq_one_letter_code
_entity_poly.pdbx_strand_id
1 'polypeptide(L)'
;MRRDELTKLTVDNIEEKSFILVVKIPDSQTYSERTFTITYLEYIGKYKKYAALRPVNASTSRFFYKNAKGKCTTQVVDINKLGAMQSILPKFLNL
;
A
#
# COMPACT_ATOMS: atom_id res chain seq x y z
N MET A 1 -2.89 -9.30 5.81
CA MET A 1 -3.59 -8.02 5.61
C MET A 1 -4.79 -8.28 4.72
N ARG A 2 -5.97 -7.75 5.06
CA ARG A 2 -7.19 -7.96 4.29
C ARG A 2 -7.24 -7.04 3.06
N ARG A 3 -8.06 -7.38 2.05
CA ARG A 3 -8.12 -6.62 0.78
C ARG A 3 -8.71 -5.23 0.98
N ASP A 4 -9.72 -5.12 1.83
CA ASP A 4 -10.40 -3.87 2.18
C ASP A 4 -9.48 -2.93 2.95
N GLU A 5 -8.75 -3.44 3.95
CA GLU A 5 -7.69 -2.72 4.68
C GLU A 5 -6.66 -2.11 3.70
N LEU A 6 -6.18 -2.92 2.74
CA LEU A 6 -5.19 -2.50 1.76
C LEU A 6 -5.74 -1.42 0.81
N THR A 7 -7.01 -1.50 0.42
CA THR A 7 -7.65 -0.50 -0.46
C THR A 7 -7.96 0.82 0.24
N LYS A 8 -8.20 0.79 1.55
CA LYS A 8 -8.52 1.96 2.36
C LYS A 8 -7.29 2.64 2.93
N LEU A 9 -6.12 1.99 2.89
CA LEU A 9 -4.86 2.57 3.33
C LEU A 9 -4.60 3.90 2.63
N THR A 10 -4.31 4.93 3.43
CA THR A 10 -3.95 6.28 2.96
C THR A 10 -2.48 6.57 3.24
N VAL A 11 -1.97 7.68 2.69
CA VAL A 11 -0.61 8.15 3.02
C VAL A 11 -0.48 8.55 4.49
N ASP A 12 -1.54 9.10 5.07
CA ASP A 12 -1.57 9.57 6.46
C ASP A 12 -1.47 8.41 7.46
N ASN A 13 -1.76 7.20 6.99
CA ASN A 13 -1.59 5.97 7.75
C ASN A 13 -0.14 5.47 7.77
N ILE A 14 0.78 6.10 7.03
CA ILE A 14 2.18 5.70 6.93
C ILE A 14 3.06 6.79 7.50
N GLU A 15 3.73 6.47 8.60
CA GLU A 15 4.66 7.36 9.27
C GLU A 15 6.09 6.94 8.90
N GLU A 16 6.77 7.80 8.15
CA GLU A 16 8.18 7.60 7.80
C GLU A 16 9.08 8.13 8.91
N LYS A 17 9.99 7.26 9.39
CA LYS A 17 11.11 7.63 10.27
C LYS A 17 12.41 7.23 9.57
N SER A 18 13.54 7.72 10.07
CA SER A 18 14.85 7.64 9.39
C SER A 18 15.15 6.29 8.73
N PHE A 19 14.92 5.18 9.45
CA PHE A 19 15.19 3.82 8.96
C PHE A 19 14.03 2.85 9.16
N ILE A 20 12.82 3.35 9.43
CA ILE A 20 11.64 2.50 9.62
C ILE A 20 10.40 3.16 9.03
N LEU A 21 9.46 2.34 8.56
CA LEU A 21 8.11 2.79 8.20
C LEU A 21 7.14 2.19 9.19
N VAL A 22 6.34 3.02 9.84
CA VAL A 22 5.26 2.58 10.72
C VAL A 22 3.95 2.70 9.95
N VAL A 23 3.27 1.58 9.72
CA VAL A 23 2.03 1.53 8.97
C VAL A 23 0.89 1.22 9.94
N LYS A 24 -0.08 2.14 10.04
CA LYS A 24 -1.24 2.07 10.93
C LYS A 24 -2.48 1.76 10.11
N ILE A 25 -3.07 0.59 10.27
CA ILE A 25 -4.24 0.18 9.50
C ILE A 25 -5.50 0.64 10.24
N PRO A 26 -6.27 1.59 9.68
CA PRO A 26 -7.49 2.06 10.29
C PRO A 26 -8.55 0.94 10.29
N ASP A 27 -9.34 0.88 11.35
CA ASP A 27 -10.20 -0.25 11.69
C ASP A 27 -11.11 -0.70 10.54
N SER A 28 -11.12 -2.01 10.29
CA SER A 28 -12.03 -2.67 9.37
C SER A 28 -13.11 -3.41 10.19
N GLN A 29 -14.11 -2.68 10.67
CA GLN A 29 -15.43 -3.20 11.09
C GLN A 29 -15.46 -4.27 12.21
N THR A 30 -14.31 -4.75 12.67
CA THR A 30 -14.12 -5.91 13.57
C THR A 30 -13.20 -5.57 14.74
N TYR A 31 -12.96 -4.27 15.00
CA TYR A 31 -12.30 -3.77 16.19
C TYR A 31 -10.88 -4.32 16.40
N SER A 32 -10.11 -4.43 15.31
CA SER A 32 -8.71 -4.84 15.38
C SER A 32 -7.84 -3.93 14.54
N GLU A 33 -7.63 -2.72 15.06
CA GLU A 33 -6.57 -1.84 14.57
C GLU A 33 -5.22 -2.56 14.66
N ARG A 34 -4.43 -2.45 13.60
CA ARG A 34 -3.13 -3.12 13.50
C ARG A 34 -2.10 -2.10 13.09
N THR A 35 -1.03 -2.05 13.86
CA THR A 35 0.16 -1.29 13.51
C THR A 35 1.29 -2.27 13.27
N PHE A 36 2.02 -2.10 12.17
CA PHE A 36 3.22 -2.87 11.91
C PHE A 36 4.36 -1.97 11.43
N THR A 37 5.58 -2.42 11.69
CA THR A 37 6.79 -1.68 11.37
C THR A 37 7.57 -2.42 10.29
N ILE A 38 7.93 -1.70 9.22
CA ILE A 38 8.83 -2.19 8.17
C ILE A 38 10.22 -1.66 8.49
N THR A 39 11.16 -2.57 8.78
CA THR A 39 12.54 -2.24 9.16
C THR A 39 13.56 -2.57 8.07
N TYR A 40 13.19 -3.39 7.08
CA TYR A 40 14.09 -3.79 6.01
C TYR A 40 14.29 -2.66 4.99
N LEU A 41 15.55 -2.22 4.82
CA LEU A 41 15.93 -1.11 3.95
C LEU A 41 15.47 -1.30 2.49
N GLU A 42 15.44 -2.53 1.98
CA GLU A 42 14.96 -2.82 0.62
C GLU A 42 13.49 -2.38 0.43
N TYR A 43 12.62 -2.71 1.39
CA TYR A 43 11.21 -2.34 1.34
C TYR A 43 11.01 -0.83 1.55
N ILE A 44 11.84 -0.22 2.39
CA ILE A 44 11.85 1.24 2.57
C ILE A 44 12.25 1.95 1.28
N GLY A 45 13.27 1.46 0.57
CA GLY A 45 13.67 1.99 -0.73
C GLY A 45 12.57 1.86 -1.79
N LYS A 46 11.88 0.71 -1.82
CA LYS A 46 10.72 0.49 -2.70
C LYS A 46 9.58 1.46 -2.37
N TYR A 47 9.28 1.68 -1.09
CA TYR A 47 8.31 2.67 -0.64
C TYR A 47 8.66 4.08 -1.11
N LYS A 48 9.91 4.54 -0.87
CA LYS A 48 10.37 5.88 -1.28
C LYS A 48 10.22 6.11 -2.78
N LYS A 49 10.65 5.13 -3.58
CA LYS A 49 10.52 5.17 -5.03
C LYS A 49 9.05 5.24 -5.47
N TYR A 50 8.18 4.47 -4.83
CA TYR A 50 6.76 4.50 -5.12
C TYR A 50 6.12 5.85 -4.72
N ALA A 51 6.42 6.36 -3.52
CA ALA A 51 5.91 7.63 -3.02
C ALA A 51 6.26 8.80 -3.94
N ALA A 52 7.49 8.84 -4.47
CA ALA A 52 7.93 9.86 -5.41
C ALA A 52 7.21 9.81 -6.78
N LEU A 53 6.67 8.64 -7.17
CA LEU A 53 5.92 8.47 -8.42
C LEU A 53 4.43 8.80 -8.27
N ARG A 54 3.94 9.09 -7.05
CA ARG A 54 2.52 9.34 -6.82
C ARG A 54 2.09 10.68 -7.45
N PRO A 55 0.90 10.75 -8.07
CA PRO A 55 0.40 12.00 -8.63
C PRO A 55 0.13 13.01 -7.51
N VAL A 56 0.65 14.22 -7.67
CA VAL A 56 0.49 15.33 -6.69
C VAL A 56 -0.97 15.84 -6.68
N ASN A 57 -1.63 15.84 -7.84
CA ASN A 57 -3.00 16.36 -8.00
C ASN A 57 -4.07 15.26 -7.94
N ALA A 58 -3.88 14.28 -7.06
CA ALA A 58 -4.84 13.18 -6.94
C ALA A 58 -6.05 13.60 -6.11
N SER A 59 -7.24 13.14 -6.49
CA SER A 59 -8.49 13.45 -5.79
C SER A 59 -8.66 12.69 -4.46
N THR A 60 -7.72 11.80 -4.11
CA THR A 60 -7.80 10.96 -2.92
C THR A 60 -6.45 10.87 -2.23
N SER A 61 -6.42 10.61 -0.92
CA SER A 61 -5.20 10.30 -0.18
C SER A 61 -4.86 8.80 -0.16
N ARG A 62 -5.59 7.94 -0.91
CA ARG A 62 -5.32 6.50 -0.95
C ARG A 62 -3.89 6.21 -1.38
N PHE A 63 -3.29 5.20 -0.77
CA PHE A 63 -1.88 4.90 -0.98
C PHE A 63 -1.65 4.29 -2.38
N PHE A 64 -2.44 3.27 -2.75
CA PHE A 64 -2.26 2.53 -4.00
C PHE A 64 -3.02 3.15 -5.19
N TYR A 65 -2.26 3.72 -6.12
CA TYR A 65 -2.69 4.17 -7.44
C TYR A 65 -2.39 3.15 -8.53
N LYS A 66 -3.25 3.10 -9.56
CA LYS A 66 -3.01 2.29 -10.76
C LYS A 66 -1.74 2.78 -11.42
N ASN A 67 -0.84 1.86 -11.69
CA ASN A 67 0.34 2.10 -12.50
C ASN A 67 0.02 1.76 -13.97
N ALA A 68 0.25 2.70 -14.88
CA ALA A 68 0.18 2.49 -16.31
C ALA A 68 1.49 2.97 -16.94
N LYS A 69 2.16 2.08 -17.70
CA LYS A 69 3.43 2.37 -18.39
C LYS A 69 4.52 2.95 -17.47
N GLY A 70 4.60 2.48 -16.22
CA GLY A 70 5.62 2.89 -15.25
C GLY A 70 5.31 4.18 -14.48
N LYS A 71 4.14 4.79 -14.66
CA LYS A 71 3.70 5.98 -13.93
C LYS A 71 2.40 5.72 -13.16
N CYS A 72 2.28 6.31 -11.97
CA CYS A 72 1.02 6.27 -11.23
C CYS A 72 0.01 7.23 -11.89
N THR A 73 -1.14 6.70 -12.24
CA THR A 73 -2.29 7.49 -12.70
C THR A 73 -3.05 8.06 -11.50
N THR A 74 -3.94 9.02 -11.72
CA THR A 74 -4.82 9.58 -10.68
C THR A 74 -5.92 8.62 -10.22
N GLN A 75 -6.05 7.44 -10.86
CA GLN A 75 -7.04 6.43 -10.50
C GLN A 75 -6.49 5.48 -9.44
N VAL A 76 -7.26 5.23 -8.39
CA VAL A 76 -6.92 4.28 -7.33
C VAL A 76 -7.02 2.83 -7.82
N VAL A 77 -6.22 1.92 -7.24
CA VAL A 77 -6.31 0.49 -7.60
C VAL A 77 -7.61 -0.11 -7.08
N ASP A 78 -8.23 -0.94 -7.91
CA ASP A 78 -9.47 -1.66 -7.59
C ASP A 78 -9.22 -2.78 -6.55
N ILE A 79 -10.17 -3.00 -5.65
CA ILE A 79 -10.11 -4.04 -4.61
C ILE A 79 -9.91 -5.45 -5.20
N ASN A 80 -10.54 -5.74 -6.33
CA ASN A 80 -10.42 -7.03 -7.00
C ASN A 80 -9.03 -7.20 -7.60
N LYS A 81 -8.46 -6.12 -8.16
CA LYS A 81 -7.09 -6.14 -8.70
C LYS A 81 -6.05 -6.31 -7.59
N LEU A 82 -6.21 -5.61 -6.47
CA LEU A 82 -5.32 -5.78 -5.31
C LEU A 82 -5.42 -7.19 -4.72
N GLY A 83 -6.63 -7.72 -4.59
CA GLY A 83 -6.84 -9.09 -4.14
C GLY A 83 -6.23 -10.13 -5.08
N ALA A 84 -6.37 -9.95 -6.39
CA ALA A 84 -5.75 -10.81 -7.39
C ALA A 84 -4.22 -10.79 -7.28
N MET A 85 -3.62 -9.61 -7.10
CA MET A 85 -2.16 -9.47 -6.92
C MET A 85 -1.65 -10.26 -5.72
N GLN A 86 -2.37 -10.23 -4.59
CA GLN A 86 -2.02 -11.03 -3.41
C GLN A 86 -2.18 -12.53 -3.65
N SER A 87 -3.19 -12.95 -4.41
CA SER A 87 -3.43 -14.37 -4.72
C SER A 87 -2.42 -14.97 -5.70
N ILE A 88 -1.67 -14.13 -6.41
CA ILE A 88 -0.65 -14.54 -7.37
C ILE A 88 0.63 -14.98 -6.62
N LEU A 89 0.95 -14.35 -5.49
CA LEU A 89 2.20 -14.63 -4.75
C LEU A 89 2.30 -16.10 -4.28
N PRO A 90 1.27 -16.71 -3.64
CA PRO A 90 1.32 -18.12 -3.25
C PRO A 90 1.47 -19.04 -4.46
N LYS A 91 0.78 -18.75 -5.57
CA LYS A 91 0.90 -19.52 -6.82
C LYS A 91 2.31 -19.48 -7.40
N PHE A 92 2.99 -18.33 -7.34
CA PHE A 92 4.39 -18.23 -7.77
C PHE A 92 5.37 -18.93 -6.83
N LEU A 93 5.03 -19.00 -5.54
CA LEU A 93 5.84 -19.66 -4.52
C LEU A 93 5.51 -21.15 -4.35
N ASN A 94 4.55 -21.68 -5.12
CA ASN A 94 3.96 -23.02 -4.94
C ASN A 94 3.51 -23.29 -3.49
N LEU A 95 2.95 -22.27 -2.84
CA LEU A 95 2.39 -22.31 -1.49
C LEU A 95 0.86 -22.34 -1.52
#